data_AF-E3RFJ6-F1
#
_entry.id   AF-E3RFJ6-F1
#
_cell.length_a   1.000
_cell.length_b   1.000
_cell.length_c   1.000
_cell.angle_alpha   90.00
_cell.angle_beta   90.00
_cell.angle_gamma   90.00
#
_symmetry.space_group_name_H-M   'P 1'
#
loop_
_entity.id
_entity.type
_entity.pdbx_description
1 polymer ?
#
loop_
_entity_poly.entity_id
_entity_poly.type
_entity_poly.pdbx_seq_one_letter_code
_entity_poly.pdbx_strand_id
1 'polypeptide(L)'
;MSMHTVRSDIILQGQSNWELWLFIVRRIAEAGDVWEYINPNQRPNPLQKPVQPARPAPTELLYHIKDKATVYDQIKTLQDLFSPTTSDMEYRVQKDYETAKILHARRSNIEDWCNEFLTAYSRAKQLDLPQVHGFRAHKDLIRAIKQVDAAYAASASLDIFKAEEIWNSDRSKPIPHQSQLSTVLAEYLRYHRTTYSRKANIHGGAFGATMNGQPSPYNNKKRTRDNENKPAKPCLCGDSHFWGQCPYIDTAL
;
A
#
# COMPACT_ATOMS: atom_id res chain seq x y z
N MET A 1 -21.12 7.77 21.34
CA MET A 1 -21.28 7.66 22.80
C MET A 1 -20.05 6.94 23.32
N SER A 2 -19.11 7.67 23.93
CA SER A 2 -17.80 7.16 24.34
C SER A 2 -17.95 6.48 25.70
N MET A 3 -17.77 5.16 25.77
CA MET A 3 -17.74 4.43 27.04
C MET A 3 -16.38 4.69 27.69
N HIS A 4 -16.35 5.64 28.61
CA HIS A 4 -15.20 5.85 29.47
C HIS A 4 -15.04 4.64 30.38
N THR A 5 -14.06 3.78 30.09
CA THR A 5 -13.61 2.75 31.02
C THR A 5 -12.85 3.44 32.15
N VAL A 6 -13.54 3.67 33.26
CA VAL A 6 -12.91 4.12 34.51
C VAL A 6 -12.01 2.98 34.98
N ARG A 7 -10.70 3.14 34.83
CA ARG A 7 -9.69 2.23 35.36
C ARG A 7 -9.53 2.56 36.84
N SER A 8 -10.37 1.97 37.68
CA SER A 8 -10.21 2.01 39.13
C SER A 8 -9.09 1.05 39.53
N ASP A 9 -7.95 1.57 39.99
CA ASP A 9 -6.89 0.73 40.54
C ASP A 9 -7.42 0.02 41.80
N ILE A 10 -7.56 -1.31 41.74
CA ILE A 10 -8.00 -2.11 42.88
C ILE A 10 -6.80 -2.27 43.82
N ILE A 11 -6.75 -1.46 44.87
CA ILE A 11 -5.72 -1.58 45.92
C ILE A 11 -6.21 -2.58 46.97
N LEU A 12 -5.52 -3.72 47.07
CA LEU A 12 -5.81 -4.79 48.03
C LEU A 12 -5.31 -4.41 49.44
N GLN A 13 -6.04 -3.54 50.14
CA GLN A 13 -5.65 -3.05 51.48
C GLN A 13 -6.19 -3.93 52.63
N GLY A 14 -7.05 -4.92 52.35
CA GLY A 14 -7.62 -5.81 53.36
C GLY A 14 -8.48 -6.94 52.80
N GLN A 15 -8.97 -7.82 53.68
CA GLN A 15 -9.74 -9.04 53.38
C GLN A 15 -10.95 -8.77 52.46
N SER A 16 -11.70 -7.69 52.71
CA SER A 16 -12.86 -7.31 51.91
C SER A 16 -12.51 -6.97 50.46
N ASN A 17 -11.34 -6.38 50.23
CA ASN A 17 -10.88 -6.00 48.88
C ASN A 17 -10.40 -7.25 48.12
N TRP A 18 -9.86 -8.24 48.83
CA TRP A 18 -9.47 -9.53 48.26
C TRP A 18 -10.67 -10.33 47.75
N GLU A 19 -11.75 -10.43 48.52
CA GLU A 19 -12.95 -11.16 48.10
C GLU A 19 -13.62 -10.52 46.87
N LEU A 20 -13.71 -9.19 46.84
CA LEU A 20 -14.28 -8.47 45.72
C LEU A 20 -13.40 -8.58 44.45
N TRP A 21 -12.08 -8.49 44.61
CA TRP A 21 -11.13 -8.70 43.51
C TRP A 21 -11.21 -10.13 42.97
N LEU A 22 -11.21 -11.14 43.85
CA LEU A 22 -11.29 -12.55 43.44
C LEU A 22 -12.62 -12.86 42.75
N PHE A 23 -13.72 -12.26 43.19
CA PHE A 23 -15.02 -12.38 42.53
C PHE A 23 -15.02 -11.80 41.10
N ILE A 24 -14.42 -10.62 40.91
CA ILE A 24 -14.30 -9.99 39.58
C ILE A 24 -13.43 -10.85 38.66
N VAL A 25 -12.26 -11.28 39.15
CA VAL A 25 -11.35 -12.15 38.39
C VAL A 25 -12.04 -13.46 38.04
N ARG A 26 -12.79 -14.05 38.96
CA ARG A 26 -13.59 -15.26 38.72
C ARG A 26 -14.60 -15.08 37.61
N ARG A 27 -15.40 -14.01 37.62
CA ARG A 27 -16.39 -13.76 36.56
C ARG A 27 -15.76 -13.57 35.19
N ILE A 28 -14.65 -12.84 35.12
CA ILE A 28 -13.94 -12.62 33.84
C ILE A 28 -13.36 -13.94 33.32
N ALA A 29 -12.83 -14.76 34.22
CA ALA A 29 -12.23 -16.03 33.88
C ALA A 29 -13.24 -17.13 33.54
N GLU A 30 -14.42 -17.15 34.17
CA GLU A 30 -15.54 -18.02 33.78
C GLU A 30 -16.07 -17.63 32.39
N ALA A 31 -16.15 -16.32 32.08
CA ALA A 31 -16.52 -15.86 30.74
C ALA A 31 -15.48 -16.21 29.66
N GLY A 32 -14.20 -16.28 30.05
CA GLY A 32 -13.09 -16.68 29.18
C GLY A 32 -12.81 -18.17 29.16
N ASP A 33 -13.59 -18.99 29.87
CA ASP A 33 -13.38 -20.43 30.06
C ASP A 33 -11.96 -20.81 30.52
N VAL A 34 -11.37 -19.94 31.36
CA VAL A 34 -10.00 -20.07 31.86
C VAL A 34 -9.92 -20.17 33.39
N TRP A 35 -11.06 -20.12 34.09
CA TRP A 35 -11.09 -20.16 35.56
C TRP A 35 -10.45 -21.43 36.13
N GLU A 36 -10.61 -22.57 35.45
CA GLU A 36 -9.99 -23.84 35.84
C GLU A 36 -8.46 -23.76 35.95
N TYR A 37 -7.81 -22.84 35.22
CA TYR A 37 -6.35 -22.67 35.21
C TYR A 37 -5.83 -21.66 36.23
N ILE A 38 -6.68 -20.78 36.75
CA ILE A 38 -6.26 -19.67 37.63
C ILE A 38 -6.87 -19.73 39.04
N ASN A 39 -7.64 -20.78 39.34
CA ASN A 39 -8.29 -20.96 40.63
C ASN A 39 -7.25 -21.22 41.75
N PRO A 40 -7.05 -20.30 42.71
CA PRO A 40 -6.03 -20.42 43.75
C PRO A 40 -6.32 -21.52 44.78
N ASN A 41 -7.55 -22.04 44.83
CA ASN A 41 -7.95 -23.11 45.74
C ASN A 41 -7.72 -24.51 45.15
N GLN A 42 -7.34 -24.61 43.88
CA GLN A 42 -7.10 -25.87 43.20
C GLN A 42 -5.61 -26.21 43.22
N ARG A 43 -5.27 -27.49 43.44
CA ARG A 43 -3.87 -27.93 43.37
C ARG A 43 -3.36 -27.71 41.94
N PRO A 44 -2.13 -27.22 41.74
CA PRO A 44 -1.59 -26.93 40.41
C PRO A 44 -1.55 -28.22 39.58
N ASN A 45 -2.52 -28.35 38.67
CA ASN A 45 -2.54 -29.39 37.66
C ASN A 45 -1.62 -28.93 36.52
N PRO A 46 -0.75 -29.79 35.94
CA PRO A 46 0.11 -29.37 34.84
C PRO A 46 -0.75 -28.91 33.65
N LEU A 47 -0.57 -27.64 33.26
CA LEU A 47 -1.36 -26.95 32.24
C LEU A 47 -1.27 -27.67 30.89
N GLN A 48 -2.39 -28.11 30.33
CA GLN A 48 -2.46 -28.50 28.92
C GLN A 48 -2.52 -27.25 28.05
N LYS A 49 -1.63 -27.16 27.07
CA LYS A 49 -1.53 -26.02 26.15
C LYS A 49 -2.79 -25.98 25.26
N PRO A 50 -3.50 -24.83 25.15
CA PRO A 50 -4.66 -24.71 24.28
C PRO A 50 -4.31 -25.03 22.82
N VAL A 51 -5.14 -25.85 22.17
CA VAL A 51 -4.98 -26.17 20.75
C VAL A 51 -5.41 -24.96 19.92
N GLN A 52 -4.53 -24.51 19.03
CA GLN A 52 -4.80 -23.37 18.16
C GLN A 52 -5.97 -23.70 17.22
N PRO A 53 -7.02 -22.86 17.12
CA PRO A 53 -8.13 -23.13 16.23
C PRO A 53 -7.65 -23.11 14.77
N ALA A 54 -7.93 -24.18 14.03
CA ALA A 54 -7.60 -24.26 12.61
C ALA A 54 -8.52 -23.32 11.82
N ARG A 55 -7.92 -22.47 10.97
CA ARG A 55 -8.67 -21.65 10.00
C ARG A 55 -9.58 -22.57 9.17
N PRO A 56 -10.89 -22.31 9.06
CA PRO A 56 -11.75 -23.10 8.19
C PRO A 56 -11.25 -22.95 6.76
N ALA A 57 -10.82 -24.06 6.14
CA ALA A 57 -10.55 -24.08 4.71
C ALA A 57 -11.85 -23.80 3.94
N PRO A 58 -11.80 -23.17 2.75
CA PRO A 58 -13.00 -22.91 1.96
C PRO A 58 -13.74 -24.22 1.69
N THR A 59 -14.89 -24.40 2.33
CA THR A 59 -15.64 -25.66 2.33
C THR A 59 -16.11 -26.06 0.93
N GLU A 60 -16.33 -25.07 0.04
CA GLU A 60 -16.77 -25.27 -1.34
C GLU A 60 -15.79 -26.10 -2.17
N LEU A 61 -14.48 -25.88 -2.00
CA LEU A 61 -13.47 -26.61 -2.78
C LEU A 61 -13.39 -28.08 -2.35
N LEU A 62 -13.58 -28.38 -1.06
CA LEU A 62 -13.51 -29.74 -0.53
C LEU A 62 -14.53 -30.67 -1.20
N TYR A 63 -15.73 -30.20 -1.55
CA TYR A 63 -16.74 -31.04 -2.21
C TYR A 63 -16.32 -31.50 -3.61
N HIS A 64 -15.54 -30.70 -4.35
CA HIS A 64 -15.07 -31.07 -5.68
C HIS A 64 -13.84 -32.00 -5.67
N ILE A 65 -13.11 -31.99 -4.55
CA ILE A 65 -11.82 -32.68 -4.39
C ILE A 65 -11.97 -34.03 -3.67
N LYS A 66 -12.98 -34.18 -2.81
CA LYS A 66 -13.14 -35.31 -1.87
C LYS A 66 -13.34 -36.67 -2.56
N ASP A 67 -13.91 -36.69 -3.76
CA ASP A 67 -14.21 -37.92 -4.49
C ASP A 67 -13.04 -38.38 -5.39
N LYS A 68 -11.93 -37.63 -5.42
CA LYS A 68 -10.78 -37.95 -6.27
C LYS A 68 -9.75 -38.77 -5.51
N ALA A 69 -9.40 -39.92 -6.08
CA ALA A 69 -8.56 -40.94 -5.47
C ALA A 69 -7.08 -40.52 -5.28
N THR A 70 -6.58 -39.60 -6.11
CA THR A 70 -5.18 -39.18 -6.05
C THR A 70 -5.04 -37.67 -5.91
N VAL A 71 -3.99 -37.23 -5.21
CA VAL A 71 -3.64 -35.80 -5.07
C VAL A 71 -3.41 -35.15 -6.44
N TYR A 72 -2.91 -35.91 -7.41
CA TYR A 72 -2.76 -35.44 -8.79
C TYR A 72 -4.12 -35.13 -9.43
N ASP A 73 -5.10 -36.02 -9.32
CA ASP A 73 -6.44 -35.79 -9.87
C ASP A 73 -7.18 -34.65 -9.16
N GLN A 74 -6.94 -34.49 -7.86
CA GLN A 74 -7.43 -33.37 -7.07
C GLN A 74 -6.91 -32.04 -7.61
N ILE A 75 -5.60 -31.93 -7.80
CA ILE A 75 -4.94 -30.73 -8.35
C ILE A 75 -5.37 -30.50 -9.80
N LYS A 76 -5.47 -31.55 -10.62
CA LYS A 76 -5.93 -31.44 -12.01
C LYS A 76 -7.38 -30.98 -12.11
N THR A 77 -8.26 -31.48 -11.26
CA THR A 77 -9.67 -31.05 -11.20
C THR A 77 -9.76 -29.58 -10.78
N LEU A 78 -8.95 -29.15 -9.80
CA LEU A 78 -8.86 -27.74 -9.44
C LEU A 78 -8.27 -26.88 -10.57
N GLN A 79 -7.26 -27.39 -11.26
CA GLN A 79 -6.68 -26.72 -12.41
C GLN A 79 -7.71 -26.57 -13.52
N ASP A 80 -8.47 -27.59 -13.87
CA ASP A 80 -9.49 -27.50 -14.93
C ASP A 80 -10.66 -26.57 -14.54
N LEU A 81 -11.02 -26.53 -13.25
CA LEU A 81 -12.12 -25.68 -12.76
C LEU A 81 -11.73 -24.19 -12.62
N PHE A 82 -10.48 -23.91 -12.28
CA PHE A 82 -10.02 -22.56 -11.94
C PHE A 82 -8.97 -22.00 -12.89
N SER A 83 -8.44 -22.81 -13.81
CA SER A 83 -7.54 -22.33 -14.85
C SER A 83 -8.31 -21.33 -15.69
N PRO A 84 -7.89 -20.05 -15.71
CA PRO A 84 -8.54 -19.08 -16.56
C PRO A 84 -8.36 -19.52 -18.01
N THR A 85 -9.47 -19.62 -18.73
CA THR A 85 -9.45 -19.85 -20.18
C THR A 85 -8.66 -18.71 -20.84
N THR A 86 -8.09 -18.93 -22.02
CA THR A 86 -7.47 -17.84 -22.81
C THR A 86 -8.43 -16.64 -22.95
N SER A 87 -9.71 -16.91 -23.21
CA SER A 87 -10.78 -15.89 -23.23
C SER A 87 -10.93 -15.15 -21.89
N ASP A 88 -10.86 -15.85 -20.76
CA ASP A 88 -10.95 -15.22 -19.43
C ASP A 88 -9.72 -14.35 -19.14
N MET A 89 -8.54 -14.76 -19.59
CA MET A 89 -7.31 -13.98 -19.49
C MET A 89 -7.39 -12.71 -20.35
N GLU A 90 -7.84 -12.83 -21.60
CA GLU A 90 -8.07 -11.69 -22.49
C GLU A 90 -9.08 -10.70 -21.90
N TYR A 91 -10.20 -11.19 -21.37
CA TYR A 91 -11.20 -10.36 -20.72
C TYR A 91 -10.64 -9.61 -19.51
N ARG A 92 -9.88 -10.29 -18.63
CA ARG A 92 -9.25 -9.67 -17.46
C ARG A 92 -8.27 -8.57 -17.88
N VAL A 93 -7.38 -8.87 -18.82
CA VAL A 93 -6.38 -7.91 -19.30
C VAL A 93 -7.04 -6.74 -20.02
N GLN A 94 -8.11 -6.97 -20.78
CA GLN A 94 -8.91 -5.91 -21.40
C GLN A 94 -9.49 -4.99 -20.33
N LYS A 95 -10.13 -5.56 -19.30
CA LYS A 95 -10.73 -4.80 -18.21
C LYS A 95 -9.67 -3.99 -17.44
N ASP A 96 -8.53 -4.60 -17.12
CA ASP A 96 -7.41 -3.92 -16.48
C ASP A 96 -6.93 -2.73 -17.33
N TYR A 97 -6.78 -2.93 -18.65
CA TYR A 97 -6.38 -1.85 -19.56
C TYR A 97 -7.43 -0.73 -19.64
N GLU A 98 -8.72 -1.06 -19.68
CA GLU A 98 -9.81 -0.07 -19.66
C GLU A 98 -9.79 0.79 -18.39
N THR A 99 -9.50 0.18 -17.24
CA THR A 99 -9.34 0.93 -15.99
C THR A 99 -8.09 1.80 -15.99
N ALA A 100 -6.96 1.28 -16.49
CA ALA A 100 -5.70 2.02 -16.55
C ALA A 100 -5.74 3.22 -17.50
N LYS A 101 -6.61 3.20 -18.53
CA LYS A 101 -6.85 4.34 -19.43
C LYS A 101 -7.36 5.60 -18.74
N ILE A 102 -7.95 5.46 -17.54
CA ILE A 102 -8.55 6.57 -16.82
C ILE A 102 -7.55 7.10 -15.80
N LEU A 103 -7.03 8.31 -16.03
CA LEU A 103 -6.17 8.98 -15.07
C LEU A 103 -7.00 9.64 -13.97
N HIS A 104 -6.97 9.07 -12.77
CA HIS A 104 -7.58 9.67 -11.59
C HIS A 104 -6.68 10.73 -10.94
N ALA A 105 -6.49 11.87 -11.61
CA ALA A 105 -5.55 12.94 -11.22
C ALA A 105 -5.68 13.46 -9.77
N ARG A 106 -6.86 13.31 -9.15
CA ARG A 106 -7.11 13.72 -7.75
C ARG A 106 -6.73 12.68 -6.70
N ARG A 107 -6.59 11.41 -7.09
CA ARG A 107 -6.42 10.27 -6.16
C ARG A 107 -5.08 9.54 -6.35
N SER A 108 -4.57 9.50 -7.57
CA SER A 108 -3.37 8.76 -7.92
C SER A 108 -2.22 9.69 -8.28
N ASN A 109 -1.00 9.31 -7.90
CA ASN A 109 0.20 9.95 -8.40
C ASN A 109 0.32 9.66 -9.91
N ILE A 110 0.72 10.67 -10.67
CA ILE A 110 0.89 10.58 -12.13
C ILE A 110 1.97 9.57 -12.49
N GLU A 111 3.06 9.48 -11.71
CA GLU A 111 4.13 8.51 -11.98
C GLU A 111 3.66 7.06 -11.76
N ASP A 112 2.94 6.81 -10.67
CA ASP A 112 2.39 5.49 -10.36
C ASP A 112 1.37 5.07 -11.43
N TRP A 113 0.51 6.00 -11.85
CA TRP A 113 -0.43 5.77 -12.94
C TRP A 113 0.27 5.48 -14.28
N CYS A 114 1.35 6.20 -14.62
CA CYS A 114 2.13 5.92 -15.82
C CYS A 114 2.71 4.50 -15.82
N ASN A 115 3.19 4.02 -14.67
CA ASN A 115 3.70 2.65 -14.52
C ASN A 115 2.58 1.61 -14.64
N GLU A 116 1.42 1.87 -14.04
CA GLU A 116 0.24 1.01 -14.14
C GLU A 116 -0.25 0.90 -15.60
N PHE A 117 -0.36 2.03 -16.29
CA PHE A 117 -0.74 2.08 -17.71
C PHE A 117 0.24 1.32 -18.60
N LEU A 118 1.56 1.51 -18.41
CA LEU A 118 2.58 0.77 -19.16
C LEU A 118 2.51 -0.73 -18.90
N THR A 119 2.26 -1.13 -17.65
CA THR A 119 2.11 -2.53 -17.26
C THR A 119 0.89 -3.14 -17.94
N ALA A 120 -0.27 -2.48 -17.87
CA ALA A 120 -1.50 -2.94 -18.52
C ALA A 120 -1.34 -3.03 -20.05
N TYR A 121 -0.69 -2.04 -20.67
CA TYR A 121 -0.34 -2.07 -22.09
C TYR A 121 0.54 -3.27 -22.45
N SER A 122 1.58 -3.55 -21.66
CA SER A 122 2.52 -4.65 -21.95
C SER A 122 1.82 -6.02 -21.89
N ARG A 123 0.91 -6.21 -20.93
CA ARG A 123 0.08 -7.41 -20.80
C ARG A 123 -0.87 -7.55 -21.99
N ALA A 124 -1.52 -6.46 -22.38
CA ALA A 124 -2.42 -6.45 -23.52
C ALA A 124 -1.70 -6.69 -24.86
N LYS A 125 -0.46 -6.22 -24.98
CA LYS A 125 0.41 -6.48 -26.13
C LYS A 125 0.85 -7.94 -26.21
N GLN A 126 1.08 -8.60 -25.07
CA GLN A 126 1.44 -10.04 -25.04
C GLN A 126 0.30 -10.95 -25.51
N LEU A 127 -0.95 -10.51 -25.35
CA LEU A 127 -2.15 -11.22 -25.81
C LEU A 127 -2.66 -10.70 -27.17
N ASP A 128 -1.89 -9.85 -27.87
CA ASP A 128 -2.25 -9.25 -29.15
C ASP A 128 -3.67 -8.64 -29.20
N LEU A 129 -4.10 -7.99 -28.11
CA LEU A 129 -5.46 -7.45 -28.02
C LEU A 129 -5.69 -6.32 -29.03
N PRO A 130 -6.87 -6.28 -29.69
CA PRO A 130 -7.17 -5.28 -30.72
C PRO A 130 -7.25 -3.84 -30.17
N GLN A 131 -7.50 -3.71 -28.87
CA GLN A 131 -7.53 -2.42 -28.15
C GLN A 131 -6.20 -1.68 -28.21
N VAL A 132 -5.09 -2.41 -28.27
CA VAL A 132 -3.73 -1.89 -28.14
C VAL A 132 -2.98 -1.83 -29.48
N HIS A 133 -3.61 -2.32 -30.55
CA HIS A 133 -3.01 -2.38 -31.88
C HIS A 133 -2.69 -0.98 -32.45
N GLY A 134 -1.52 -0.86 -33.09
CA GLY A 134 -1.04 0.37 -33.72
C GLY A 134 -0.90 1.55 -32.73
N PHE A 135 -1.48 2.70 -33.10
CA PHE A 135 -1.40 3.94 -32.31
C PHE A 135 -2.57 4.16 -31.33
N ARG A 136 -3.45 3.15 -31.13
CA ARG A 136 -4.60 3.26 -30.23
C ARG A 136 -4.19 3.58 -28.79
N ALA A 137 -3.20 2.86 -28.27
CA ALA A 137 -2.68 3.10 -26.91
C ALA A 137 -2.03 4.48 -26.75
N HIS A 138 -1.38 5.00 -27.80
CA HIS A 138 -0.82 6.35 -27.79
C HIS A 138 -1.93 7.40 -27.69
N LYS A 139 -3.01 7.25 -28.47
CA LYS A 139 -4.17 8.15 -28.41
C LYS A 139 -4.88 8.10 -27.06
N ASP A 140 -4.98 6.92 -26.46
CA ASP A 140 -5.56 6.75 -25.12
C ASP A 140 -4.69 7.43 -24.05
N LEU A 141 -3.36 7.26 -24.12
CA LEU A 141 -2.41 7.94 -23.24
C LEU A 141 -2.56 9.46 -23.30
N ILE A 142 -2.57 10.03 -24.52
CA ILE A 142 -2.69 11.47 -24.71
C ILE A 142 -4.04 12.00 -24.22
N ARG A 143 -5.12 11.24 -24.42
CA ARG A 143 -6.45 11.60 -23.90
C ARG A 143 -6.44 11.69 -22.37
N ALA A 144 -5.74 10.78 -21.70
CA ALA A 144 -5.59 10.80 -20.26
C ALA A 144 -4.72 11.98 -19.79
N ILE A 145 -3.55 12.20 -20.42
CA ILE A 145 -2.65 13.33 -20.08
C ILE A 145 -3.34 14.68 -20.29
N LYS A 146 -4.20 14.83 -21.31
CA LYS A 146 -4.97 16.06 -21.57
C LYS A 146 -5.78 16.54 -20.36
N GLN A 147 -6.20 15.64 -19.48
CA GLN A 147 -6.94 16.00 -18.25
C GLN A 147 -6.08 16.70 -17.21
N VAL A 148 -4.75 16.50 -17.26
CA VAL A 148 -3.77 17.09 -16.34
C VAL A 148 -3.03 18.25 -17.01
N ASP A 149 -2.50 18.02 -18.21
CA ASP A 149 -1.75 18.99 -18.97
C ASP A 149 -2.21 19.01 -20.43
N ALA A 150 -3.09 19.95 -20.75
CA ALA A 150 -3.62 20.11 -22.09
C ALA A 150 -2.58 20.64 -23.09
N ALA A 151 -1.58 21.41 -22.63
CA ALA A 151 -0.57 22.01 -23.51
C ALA A 151 0.41 20.94 -24.00
N TYR A 152 0.93 20.12 -23.10
CA TYR A 152 1.77 18.97 -23.46
C TYR A 152 1.00 17.97 -24.32
N ALA A 153 -0.25 17.66 -23.95
CA ALA A 153 -1.07 16.73 -24.73
C ALA A 153 -1.26 17.21 -26.19
N ALA A 154 -1.41 18.51 -26.42
CA ALA A 154 -1.55 19.07 -27.76
C ALA A 154 -0.26 18.92 -28.59
N SER A 155 0.92 19.20 -28.01
CA SER A 155 2.20 19.03 -28.72
C SER A 155 2.46 17.56 -29.05
N ALA A 156 2.33 16.68 -28.07
CA ALA A 156 2.56 15.24 -28.26
C ALA A 156 1.53 14.61 -29.23
N SER A 157 0.30 15.13 -29.29
CA SER A 157 -0.70 14.70 -30.29
C SER A 157 -0.20 14.87 -31.72
N LEU A 158 0.44 16.02 -32.02
CA LEU A 158 0.92 16.32 -33.37
C LEU A 158 2.00 15.33 -33.80
N ASP A 159 2.92 14.98 -32.90
CA ASP A 159 3.99 14.04 -33.20
C ASP A 159 3.45 12.61 -33.38
N ILE A 160 2.45 12.22 -32.58
CA ILE A 160 1.75 10.94 -32.75
C ILE A 160 1.00 10.88 -34.08
N PHE A 161 0.34 11.96 -34.51
CA PHE A 161 -0.34 11.97 -35.81
C PHE A 161 0.63 11.82 -36.98
N LYS A 162 1.76 12.53 -36.95
CA LYS A 162 2.82 12.36 -37.98
C LYS A 162 3.36 10.93 -37.99
N ALA A 163 3.60 10.35 -36.81
CA ALA A 163 4.08 8.98 -36.71
C ALA A 163 3.05 7.95 -37.21
N GLU A 164 1.76 8.18 -36.95
CA GLU A 164 0.66 7.34 -37.42
C GLU A 164 0.51 7.41 -38.95
N GLU A 165 0.69 8.59 -39.55
CA GLU A 165 0.65 8.77 -41.02
C GLU A 165 1.77 7.98 -41.72
N ILE A 166 2.99 8.06 -41.19
CA ILE A 166 4.14 7.30 -41.68
C ILE A 166 3.90 5.80 -41.55
N TRP A 167 3.35 5.35 -40.42
CA TRP A 167 3.03 3.94 -40.20
C TRP A 167 1.85 3.44 -41.04
N ASN A 168 0.85 4.28 -41.31
CA ASN A 168 -0.27 3.92 -42.18
C ASN A 168 0.16 3.71 -43.62
N SER A 169 1.20 4.42 -44.07
CA SER A 169 1.80 4.25 -45.39
C SER A 169 2.50 2.89 -45.52
N ASP A 170 3.03 2.34 -44.43
CA ASP A 170 3.70 1.05 -44.43
C ASP A 170 3.51 0.31 -43.08
N ARG A 171 2.39 -0.38 -42.95
CA ARG A 171 2.01 -1.12 -41.72
C ARG A 171 2.91 -2.31 -41.43
N SER A 172 3.74 -2.72 -42.39
CA SER A 172 4.70 -3.82 -42.22
C SER A 172 5.93 -3.40 -41.41
N LYS A 173 6.21 -2.10 -41.35
CA LYS A 173 7.35 -1.57 -40.60
C LYS A 173 7.03 -1.46 -39.11
N PRO A 174 7.99 -1.83 -38.23
CA PRO A 174 7.83 -1.62 -36.80
C PRO A 174 7.75 -0.13 -36.49
N ILE A 175 7.00 0.22 -35.46
CA ILE A 175 6.87 1.61 -34.99
C ILE A 175 8.27 2.13 -34.60
N PRO A 176 8.71 3.29 -35.14
CA PRO A 176 10.01 3.89 -34.80
C PRO A 176 10.19 4.05 -33.29
N HIS A 177 11.41 3.85 -32.78
CA HIS A 177 11.70 3.91 -31.33
C HIS A 177 11.21 5.21 -30.66
N GLN A 178 11.37 6.35 -31.34
CA GLN A 178 10.90 7.67 -30.87
C GLN A 178 9.39 7.76 -30.69
N SER A 179 8.63 6.97 -31.46
CA SER A 179 7.17 6.95 -31.46
C SER A 179 6.61 5.74 -30.70
N GLN A 180 7.45 5.01 -29.97
CA GLN A 180 7.00 3.93 -29.09
C GLN A 180 6.38 4.49 -27.82
N LEU A 181 5.37 3.79 -27.30
CA LEU A 181 4.59 4.24 -26.15
C LEU A 181 5.45 4.46 -24.91
N SER A 182 6.45 3.59 -24.71
CA SER A 182 7.44 3.70 -23.63
C SER A 182 8.26 4.98 -23.73
N THR A 183 8.67 5.37 -24.94
CA THR A 183 9.45 6.58 -25.19
C THR A 183 8.62 7.83 -24.94
N VAL A 184 7.38 7.86 -25.45
CA VAL A 184 6.43 8.97 -25.23
C VAL A 184 6.10 9.13 -23.74
N LEU A 185 5.91 8.03 -23.02
CA LEU A 185 5.72 8.04 -21.56
C LEU A 185 6.97 8.55 -20.83
N ALA A 186 8.16 8.11 -21.23
CA ALA A 186 9.40 8.55 -20.61
C ALA A 186 9.64 10.05 -20.84
N GLU A 187 9.34 10.56 -22.03
CA GLU A 187 9.38 11.98 -22.34
C GLU A 187 8.40 12.78 -21.49
N TYR A 188 7.15 12.30 -21.38
CA TYR A 188 6.15 12.92 -20.52
C TYR A 188 6.58 12.95 -19.06
N LEU A 189 7.12 11.85 -18.52
CA LEU A 189 7.60 11.80 -17.14
C LEU A 189 8.77 12.76 -16.91
N ARG A 190 9.69 12.89 -17.88
CA ARG A 190 10.79 13.87 -17.82
C ARG A 190 10.24 15.29 -17.81
N TYR A 191 9.35 15.61 -18.74
CA TYR A 191 8.65 16.89 -18.80
C TYR A 191 7.93 17.19 -17.48
N HIS A 192 7.12 16.25 -16.99
CA HIS A 192 6.32 16.42 -15.79
C HIS A 192 7.19 16.65 -14.55
N ARG A 193 8.32 15.95 -14.42
CA ARG A 193 9.29 16.14 -13.33
C ARG A 193 9.96 17.51 -13.37
N THR A 194 10.22 18.07 -14.55
CA THR A 194 10.86 19.38 -14.68
C THR A 194 9.89 20.54 -14.53
N THR A 195 8.66 20.40 -15.02
CA THR A 195 7.63 21.47 -14.99
C THR A 195 6.84 21.48 -13.69
N TYR A 196 6.39 20.32 -13.23
CA TYR A 196 5.59 20.15 -12.02
C TYR A 196 6.41 19.60 -10.86
N SER A 197 7.74 19.70 -10.92
CA SER A 197 8.60 19.48 -9.77
C SER A 197 7.97 20.25 -8.61
N ARG A 198 7.36 19.51 -7.67
CA ARG A 198 6.98 20.07 -6.38
C ARG A 198 8.23 20.79 -5.96
N LYS A 199 8.15 22.08 -5.61
CA LYS A 199 9.24 22.73 -4.85
C LYS A 199 9.64 21.68 -3.85
N ALA A 200 10.79 21.04 -4.06
CA ALA A 200 11.27 20.11 -3.09
C ALA A 200 11.39 21.04 -1.90
N ASN A 201 10.56 20.83 -0.89
CA ASN A 201 10.98 21.24 0.43
C ASN A 201 12.23 20.39 0.63
N ILE A 202 13.36 20.92 0.16
CA ILE A 202 14.70 20.46 0.49
C ILE A 202 14.80 20.80 1.97
N HIS A 203 14.10 20.03 2.80
CA HIS A 203 14.42 19.87 4.19
C HIS A 203 15.71 19.06 4.20
N GLY A 204 16.82 19.75 3.98
CA GLY A 204 18.16 19.41 4.47
C GLY A 204 18.64 17.96 4.39
N GLY A 205 18.26 17.21 3.34
CA GLY A 205 18.69 15.82 3.15
C GLY A 205 19.77 15.62 2.08
N ALA A 206 20.27 16.71 1.47
CA ALA A 206 21.43 16.62 0.61
C ALA A 206 22.69 16.56 1.49
N PHE A 207 23.41 15.44 1.45
CA PHE A 207 24.70 15.29 2.11
C PHE A 207 25.60 16.47 1.74
N GLY A 208 25.90 17.33 2.72
CA GLY A 208 26.76 18.48 2.52
C GLY A 208 28.19 18.01 2.29
N ALA A 209 28.62 17.94 1.04
CA ALA A 209 30.04 17.81 0.72
C ALA A 209 30.74 19.14 0.99
N THR A 210 31.53 19.21 2.05
CA THR A 210 32.42 20.34 2.33
C THR A 210 33.64 20.25 1.42
N MET A 211 33.61 20.89 0.25
CA MET A 211 34.82 21.10 -0.54
C MET A 211 35.64 22.19 0.18
N ASN A 212 36.75 21.79 0.80
CA ASN A 212 37.70 22.64 1.56
C ASN A 212 37.20 23.20 2.91
N GLY A 213 36.30 22.50 3.61
CA GLY A 213 35.96 22.82 5.01
C GLY A 213 35.26 24.17 5.23
N GLN A 214 34.85 24.87 4.18
CA GLN A 214 34.12 26.14 4.27
C GLN A 214 32.60 25.87 4.21
N PRO A 215 31.81 26.36 5.19
CA PRO A 215 30.36 26.22 5.16
C PRO A 215 29.73 27.07 4.03
N SER A 216 28.71 26.52 3.37
CA SER A 216 27.99 27.18 2.27
C SER A 216 27.38 28.53 2.69
N PRO A 217 27.55 29.61 1.89
CA PRO A 217 27.07 30.96 2.22
C PRO A 217 25.55 31.12 2.16
N TYR A 218 24.80 30.10 1.73
CA TYR A 218 23.33 30.12 1.68
C TYR A 218 22.66 29.60 2.96
N ASN A 219 23.41 29.27 4.00
CA ASN A 219 22.86 28.78 5.26
C ASN A 219 22.52 29.92 6.23
N ASN A 220 21.74 30.89 5.78
CA ASN A 220 21.19 31.96 6.63
C ASN A 220 19.93 31.50 7.37
N LYS A 221 20.06 30.45 8.19
CA LYS A 221 19.19 30.21 9.35
C LYS A 221 20.02 29.61 10.47
N LYS A 222 20.82 30.44 11.15
CA LYS A 222 21.02 30.27 12.60
C LYS A 222 19.62 30.33 13.21
N ARG A 223 18.99 29.17 13.39
CA ARG A 223 17.95 29.04 14.40
C ARG A 223 18.66 29.24 15.73
N THR A 224 18.55 30.45 16.26
CA THR A 224 18.69 30.71 17.68
C THR A 224 17.94 29.62 18.42
N ARG A 225 18.69 28.77 19.12
CA ARG A 225 18.16 27.72 19.97
C ARG A 225 17.73 28.36 21.28
N ASP A 226 16.77 29.27 21.19
CA ASP A 226 16.16 29.91 22.34
C ASP A 226 14.67 29.56 22.33
N ASN A 227 14.36 28.57 23.16
CA ASN A 227 13.26 28.63 24.11
C ASN A 227 11.85 28.89 23.54
N GLU A 228 11.14 27.82 23.12
CA GLU A 228 9.67 27.76 23.22
C GLU A 228 9.02 26.39 22.90
N ASN A 229 9.79 25.31 22.79
CA ASN A 229 9.20 23.96 22.66
C ASN A 229 8.83 23.39 24.03
N LYS A 230 7.82 23.97 24.68
CA LYS A 230 7.09 23.27 25.74
C LYS A 230 6.10 22.31 25.08
N PRO A 231 6.04 21.04 25.49
CA PRO A 231 5.03 20.13 24.99
C PRO A 231 3.64 20.66 25.39
N ALA A 232 2.70 20.69 24.42
CA ALA A 232 1.34 21.21 24.63
C ALA A 232 0.53 20.42 25.68
N LYS A 233 1.03 19.26 26.13
CA LYS A 233 0.44 18.42 27.16
C LYS A 233 1.54 17.91 28.10
N PRO A 234 1.29 17.79 29.42
CA PRO A 234 2.21 17.13 30.33
C PRO A 234 2.39 15.67 29.91
N CYS A 235 3.60 15.15 30.12
CA CYS A 235 3.89 13.73 29.94
C CYS A 235 3.12 12.89 30.96
N LEU A 236 2.97 11.59 30.70
CA LEU A 236 2.25 10.66 31.60
C LEU A 236 2.84 10.56 33.01
N CYS A 237 4.12 10.90 33.18
CA CYS A 237 4.81 10.97 34.45
C CYS A 237 4.54 12.26 35.25
N GLY A 238 3.77 13.21 34.70
CA GLY A 238 3.42 14.48 35.35
C GLY A 238 4.33 15.66 34.96
N ASP A 239 5.49 15.40 34.36
CA ASP A 239 6.44 16.45 33.97
C ASP A 239 6.22 16.97 32.53
N SER A 240 6.69 18.19 32.27
CA SER A 240 6.58 18.83 30.94
C SER A 240 7.74 18.46 30.02
N HIS A 241 7.70 17.27 29.43
CA HIS A 241 8.63 16.83 28.38
C HIS A 241 7.93 16.01 27.29
N PHE A 242 8.60 15.81 26.14
CA PHE A 242 8.10 14.95 25.07
C PHE A 242 8.14 13.48 25.49
N TRP A 243 7.13 12.68 25.10
CA TRP A 243 7.00 11.27 25.50
C TRP A 243 8.28 10.43 25.30
N GLY A 244 9.00 10.61 24.19
CA GLY A 244 10.25 9.89 23.92
C GLY A 244 11.47 10.34 24.75
N GLN A 245 11.32 11.37 25.59
CA GLN A 245 12.33 11.84 26.53
C GLN A 245 11.96 11.51 27.98
N CYS A 246 10.90 10.73 28.19
CA CYS A 246 10.45 10.36 29.52
C CYS A 246 11.35 9.27 30.12
N PRO A 247 11.98 9.49 31.28
CA PRO A 247 12.80 8.47 31.95
C PRO A 247 12.03 7.22 32.36
N TYR A 248 10.70 7.32 32.45
CA TYR A 248 9.81 6.29 32.97
C TYR A 248 9.05 5.54 31.87
N ILE A 249 9.18 5.95 30.60
CA ILE A 249 8.60 5.24 29.46
C ILE A 249 9.74 4.54 28.76
N ASP A 250 9.79 3.22 28.86
CA ASP A 250 10.72 2.42 28.07
C ASP A 250 10.26 2.46 26.60
N THR A 251 11.03 3.13 25.75
CA THR A 251 10.73 3.26 24.32
C THR A 251 11.15 2.04 23.51
N ALA A 252 11.59 0.96 24.16
CA ALA A 252 11.96 -0.31 23.53
C ALA A 252 10.81 -1.33 23.59
N LEU A 253 9.77 -1.12 22.78
CA LEU A 253 8.82 -2.17 22.37
C LEU A 253 8.49 -2.01 20.88
#